data_AF-A0A921YLV5-F1
#
_entry.id   AF-A0A921YLV5-F1
#
_cell.length_a   1.000
_cell.length_b   1.000
_cell.length_c   1.000
_cell.angle_alpha   90.00
_cell.angle_beta   90.00
_cell.angle_gamma   90.00
#
_symmetry.space_group_name_H-M   'P 1'
#
loop_
_entity.id
_entity.type
_entity.pdbx_description
1 polymer ?
#
loop_
_entity_poly.entity_id
_entity_poly.type
_entity_poly.pdbx_seq_one_letter_code
_entity_poly.pdbx_strand_id
1 'polypeptide(L)' 'MIMRRFAEPGDVEKAFELVHKSRGLEQTRFLARQHGAEAARRAADLADSPYQKGLLVTADLVLNRIK' A
#
# COMPACT_ATOMS: atom_id res chain seq x y z
N MET A 1 4.81 -5.77 -13.87
CA MET A 1 5.68 -6.31 -12.80
C MET A 1 6.92 -5.45 -12.72
N ILE A 2 7.35 -5.02 -11.53
CA ILE A 2 8.69 -4.43 -11.36
C ILE A 2 9.69 -5.58 -11.53
N MET A 3 10.43 -5.60 -12.66
CA MET A 3 11.50 -6.56 -12.87
C MET A 3 12.62 -6.28 -11.86
N ARG A 4 12.77 -7.14 -10.86
CA ARG A 4 13.89 -7.06 -9.93
C ARG A 4 15.13 -7.65 -10.60
N ARG A 5 16.03 -6.80 -11.09
CA ARG A 5 17.33 -7.21 -11.63
C ARG A 5 18.31 -7.39 -10.48
N PHE A 6 18.22 -8.54 -9.81
CA PHE A 6 19.28 -9.03 -8.94
C PHE A 6 20.24 -9.85 -9.82
N ALA A 7 21.53 -9.57 -9.73
CA ALA A 7 22.55 -10.13 -10.60
C ALA A 7 23.36 -11.23 -9.90
N GLU A 8 23.65 -11.06 -8.62
CA GLU A 8 24.52 -11.95 -7.85
C GLU A 8 23.78 -12.65 -6.70
N PRO A 9 24.22 -13.85 -6.28
CA PRO A 9 23.77 -14.43 -5.01
C PRO A 9 24.02 -13.46 -3.85
N GLY A 10 23.01 -13.21 -3.00
CA GLY A 10 23.11 -12.26 -1.88
C GLY A 10 22.46 -10.89 -2.14
N ASP A 11 22.13 -10.56 -3.39
CA ASP A 11 21.55 -9.26 -3.74
C ASP A 11 20.17 -9.03 -3.09
N VAL A 12 19.37 -10.09 -2.94
CA VAL A 12 18.04 -10.03 -2.32
C VAL A 12 18.18 -9.71 -0.83
N GLU A 13 19.08 -10.41 -0.15
CA GLU A 13 19.39 -10.24 1.27
C GLU A 13 19.92 -8.84 1.53
N LYS A 14 20.84 -8.36 0.67
CA LYS A 14 21.40 -7.02 0.78
C LYS A 14 20.34 -5.95 0.55
N ALA A 15 19.50 -6.10 -0.47
CA ALA A 15 18.40 -5.17 -0.72
C ALA A 15 17.39 -5.15 0.45
N PHE A 16 17.07 -6.30 1.02
CA PHE A 16 16.21 -6.41 2.19
C PHE A 16 16.79 -5.69 3.40
N GLU A 17 18.09 -5.88 3.68
CA GLU A 17 18.81 -5.17 4.74
C GLU A 17 18.78 -3.66 4.52
N LEU A 18 19.08 -3.19 3.30
CA LEU A 18 19.07 -1.77 2.96
C LEU A 18 17.66 -1.15 3.12
N VAL A 19 16.62 -1.87 2.72
CA VAL A 19 15.23 -1.43 2.93
C VAL A 19 14.91 -1.28 4.43
N HIS A 20 15.35 -2.22 5.29
CA HIS A 20 15.13 -2.14 6.73
C HIS A 20 15.94 -1.04 7.42
N LYS A 21 17.17 -0.79 6.94
CA LYS A 21 18.01 0.32 7.41
C LYS A 21 17.53 1.68 6.92
N SER A 22 16.76 1.71 5.83
CA SER A 22 16.10 2.90 5.34
C SER A 22 14.80 3.19 6.11
N ARG A 23 14.28 4.41 5.99
CA ARG A 23 12.90 4.74 6.39
C ARG A 23 11.85 4.39 5.32
N GLY A 24 12.22 3.59 4.32
CA GLY A 24 11.37 3.31 3.15
C GLY A 24 10.08 2.56 3.48
N LEU A 25 10.10 1.64 4.45
CA LEU A 25 8.91 0.90 4.88
C LEU A 25 7.87 1.83 5.55
N GLU A 26 8.33 2.71 6.44
CA GLU A 26 7.50 3.70 7.11
C GLU A 26 6.90 4.69 6.12
N GLN A 27 7.74 5.24 5.22
CA GLN A 27 7.30 6.18 4.20
C GLN A 27 6.29 5.54 3.23
N THR A 28 6.51 4.29 2.84
CA THR A 28 5.57 3.55 1.99
C THR A 28 4.23 3.34 2.69
N ARG A 29 4.23 2.96 3.98
CA ARG A 29 2.99 2.83 4.77
C ARG A 29 2.27 4.17 4.93
N PHE A 30 3.02 5.25 5.14
CA PHE A 30 2.47 6.60 5.26
C PHE A 30 1.77 7.02 3.96
N LEU A 31 2.44 6.92 2.81
CA LEU A 31 1.86 7.26 1.51
C LEU A 31 0.65 6.38 1.17
N ALA A 32 0.73 5.07 1.43
CA ALA A 32 -0.39 4.17 1.24
C ALA A 32 -1.62 4.63 2.04
N ARG A 33 -1.45 4.96 3.34
CA ARG A 33 -2.53 5.48 4.19
C ARG A 33 -3.10 6.80 3.68
N GLN A 34 -2.26 7.73 3.21
CA GLN A 34 -2.74 8.99 2.62
C GLN A 34 -3.62 8.75 1.40
N HIS A 35 -3.19 7.88 0.48
CA HIS A 35 -3.97 7.55 -0.70
C HIS A 35 -5.26 6.79 -0.36
N GLY A 36 -5.23 5.85 0.57
CA GLY A 36 -6.43 5.14 1.01
C GLY A 36 -7.44 6.07 1.69
N ALA A 37 -6.98 7.00 2.52
CA ALA A 37 -7.84 8.01 3.14
C ALA A 37 -8.48 8.94 2.09
N GLU A 38 -7.73 9.38 1.08
CA GLU A 38 -8.29 10.19 -0.01
C GLU A 38 -9.30 9.39 -0.85
N ALA A 39 -9.02 8.12 -1.15
CA ALA A 39 -9.96 7.26 -1.86
C ALA A 39 -11.27 7.10 -1.09
N ALA A 40 -11.21 6.88 0.23
CA ALA A 40 -12.39 6.81 1.08
C ALA A 40 -13.17 8.14 1.09
N ARG A 41 -12.48 9.29 1.19
CA ARG A 41 -13.13 10.61 1.10
C ARG A 41 -13.89 10.78 -0.21
N ARG A 42 -13.27 10.47 -1.35
CA ARG A 42 -13.93 10.58 -2.67
C ARG A 42 -15.09 9.61 -2.84
N ALA A 43 -14.98 8.40 -2.30
CA ALA A 43 -16.08 7.45 -2.30
C ALA A 43 -17.26 7.92 -1.42
N ALA A 44 -17.00 8.69 -0.36
CA ALA A 44 -18.06 9.26 0.48
C ALA A 44 -18.92 10.31 -0.25
N ASP A 45 -18.38 10.97 -1.29
CA ASP A 45 -19.11 11.96 -2.09
C ASP A 45 -20.10 11.34 -3.09
N LEU A 46 -20.06 10.01 -3.28
CA LEU A 46 -20.97 9.30 -4.20
C LEU A 46 -22.36 9.11 -3.57
N ALA A 47 -23.37 8.89 -4.42
CA ALA A 47 -24.73 8.60 -3.99
C ALA A 47 -24.78 7.36 -3.08
N ASP A 48 -25.54 7.45 -1.97
CA ASP A 48 -25.66 6.35 -1.01
C ASP A 48 -26.16 5.09 -1.69
N SER A 49 -25.40 4.02 -1.54
CA SER A 49 -25.69 2.71 -2.11
C SER A 49 -24.83 1.64 -1.44
N PRO A 50 -25.20 0.36 -1.56
CA PRO A 50 -24.34 -0.74 -1.13
C PRO A 50 -22.96 -0.72 -1.80
N TYR A 51 -22.87 -0.25 -3.04
CA TYR A 51 -21.61 -0.16 -3.79
C TYR A 51 -20.71 0.95 -3.24
N GLN A 52 -21.28 2.09 -2.89
CA GLN A 52 -20.57 3.19 -2.23
C GLN A 52 -19.94 2.72 -0.91
N LYS A 53 -20.72 2.01 -0.07
CA LYS A 53 -20.22 1.41 1.18
C LYS A 53 -19.13 0.38 0.92
N GLY A 54 -19.27 -0.42 -0.14
CA GLY A 54 -18.24 -1.37 -0.58
C GLY A 54 -16.91 -0.70 -0.95
N LEU A 55 -16.93 0.48 -1.57
CA LEU A 55 -15.71 1.25 -1.89
C LEU A 55 -15.00 1.74 -0.62
N LEU A 56 -15.76 2.21 0.38
CA LEU A 56 -15.19 2.62 1.68
C LEU A 56 -14.52 1.45 2.38
N VAL A 57 -15.18 0.28 2.43
CA VAL A 57 -14.63 -0.94 3.03
C VAL A 57 -13.39 -1.41 2.27
N THR A 58 -13.40 -1.35 0.93
CA THR A 58 -12.26 -1.76 0.11
C THR A 58 -11.02 -0.91 0.37
N ALA A 59 -11.20 0.41 0.58
CA ALA A 59 -10.09 1.30 0.92
C ALA A 59 -9.41 0.90 2.24
N ASP A 60 -10.18 0.47 3.24
CA ASP A 60 -9.64 -0.04 4.51
C ASP A 60 -8.97 -1.41 4.35
N LEU A 61 -9.65 -2.35 3.68
CA LEU A 61 -9.14 -3.71 3.48
C LEU A 61 -7.78 -3.76 2.78
N VAL A 62 -7.55 -2.89 1.79
CA VAL A 62 -6.27 -2.83 1.07
C VAL A 62 -5.13 -2.35 1.98
N LEU A 63 -5.40 -1.45 2.92
CA LEU A 63 -4.41 -0.95 3.88
C LEU A 63 -4.11 -1.94 5.00
N ASN A 64 -5.14 -2.69 5.42
CA ASN A 64 -5.07 -3.61 6.56
C ASN A 64 -4.99 -5.08 6.14
N ARG A 65 -4.67 -5.37 4.87
CA ARG A 65 -4.57 -6.75 4.40
C ARG A 65 -3.55 -7.52 5.25
N ILE A 66 -4.03 -8.49 6.00
CA ILE A 66 -3.18 -9.52 6.59
C ILE A 66 -3.02 -10.58 5.49
N LYS A 67 -1.77 -10.93 5.18
CA LYS A 67 -1.47 -12.07 4.31
C LYS A 67 -1.38 -13.33 5.14
#